data_AF-A0A7W0UVZ0-F1
#
_entry.id   AF-A0A7W0UVZ0-F1
#
_cell.length_a   1.000
_cell.length_b   1.000
_cell.length_c   1.000
_cell.angle_alpha   90.00
_cell.angle_beta   90.00
_cell.angle_gamma   90.00
#
_symmetry.space_group_name_H-M   'P 1'
#
loop_
_entity.id
_entity.type
_entity.pdbx_description
1 polymer ?
#
loop_
_entity_poly.entity_id
_entity_poly.type
_entity_poly.pdbx_seq_one_letter_code
_entity_poly.pdbx_strand_id
1 'polypeptide(L)'
;MKKVIKLCVVALLLIAGSDFSSGRASDGWIRIFDGKTLGGWKGNDKPGTFRVENGMIVVEGPRSHLFYVGPVMNHNFKNFEFKADVMTMPGSNSGMYFHTKFLESGWPSHGYEVQVNNTHPDPRKTGSLYAIKDVHEAAARD
;
A
#
# COMPACT_ATOMS: atom_id res chain seq x y z
N MET A 1 -32.37 -56.15 21.68
CA MET A 1 -31.27 -55.89 20.72
C MET A 1 -31.64 -54.70 19.84
N LYS A 2 -31.12 -53.50 20.12
CA LYS A 2 -31.25 -52.33 19.24
C LYS A 2 -29.85 -51.76 19.04
N LYS A 3 -29.35 -51.83 17.80
CA LYS A 3 -27.99 -51.41 17.44
C LYS A 3 -27.91 -49.88 17.45
N VAL A 4 -26.95 -49.35 18.19
CA VAL A 4 -26.55 -47.94 18.17
C VAL A 4 -25.47 -47.80 17.10
N ILE A 5 -25.68 -46.93 16.12
CA ILE A 5 -24.59 -46.48 15.23
C ILE A 5 -24.56 -44.96 15.36
N LYS A 6 -23.64 -44.45 16.19
CA LYS A 6 -23.28 -43.03 16.23
C LYS A 6 -22.14 -42.85 15.23
N LEU A 7 -22.45 -42.26 14.08
CA LEU A 7 -21.45 -41.85 13.10
C LEU A 7 -20.86 -40.51 13.58
N CYS A 8 -19.65 -40.53 14.13
CA CYS A 8 -18.89 -39.31 14.42
C CYS A 8 -18.19 -38.89 13.13
N VAL A 9 -18.70 -37.84 12.48
CA VAL A 9 -17.97 -37.14 11.41
C VAL A 9 -17.01 -36.18 12.08
N VAL A 10 -15.74 -36.55 12.14
CA VAL A 10 -14.65 -35.61 12.49
C VAL A 10 -14.35 -34.81 11.23
N ALA A 11 -14.79 -33.55 11.20
CA ALA A 11 -14.37 -32.61 10.17
C ALA A 11 -12.90 -32.23 10.44
N LEU A 12 -11.98 -32.71 9.60
CA LEU A 12 -10.62 -32.17 9.56
C LEU A 12 -10.68 -30.75 8.99
N LEU A 13 -10.58 -29.77 9.87
CA LEU A 13 -10.24 -28.40 9.51
C LEU A 13 -8.79 -28.39 9.01
N LEU A 14 -8.64 -28.44 7.69
CA LEU A 14 -7.41 -28.05 7.01
C LEU A 14 -7.23 -26.54 7.23
N ILE A 15 -6.53 -26.19 8.31
CA ILE A 15 -5.98 -24.85 8.48
C ILE A 15 -4.83 -24.75 7.47
N ALA A 16 -5.16 -24.31 6.26
CA ALA A 16 -4.16 -23.82 5.33
C ALA A 16 -3.59 -22.54 5.94
N GLY A 17 -2.54 -22.69 6.76
CA GLY A 17 -1.70 -21.58 7.16
C GLY A 17 -1.07 -21.03 5.88
N SER A 18 -1.60 -19.92 5.39
CA SER A 18 -0.85 -19.07 4.48
C SER A 18 0.34 -18.53 5.27
N ASP A 19 1.46 -19.25 5.17
CA ASP A 19 2.77 -18.76 5.55
C ASP A 19 3.04 -17.50 4.72
N PHE A 20 2.66 -16.35 5.26
CA PHE A 20 3.21 -15.07 4.88
C PHE A 20 4.66 -15.03 5.36
N SER A 21 5.50 -15.85 4.73
CA SER A 21 6.94 -15.62 4.71
C SER A 21 7.15 -14.33 3.91
N SER A 22 6.93 -13.21 4.60
CA SER A 22 7.42 -11.90 4.16
C SER A 22 8.92 -12.08 4.04
N GLY A 23 9.38 -12.31 2.80
CA GLY A 23 10.76 -12.59 2.48
C GLY A 23 11.60 -11.42 2.95
N ARG A 24 12.17 -11.56 4.16
CA ARG A 24 13.16 -10.65 4.69
C ARG A 24 14.34 -10.77 3.75
N ALA A 25 14.61 -9.72 3.00
CA ALA A 25 15.81 -9.68 2.19
C ALA A 25 17.01 -9.72 3.15
N SER A 26 18.12 -10.32 2.72
CA SER A 26 19.32 -10.54 3.56
C SER A 26 19.97 -9.23 4.03
N ASP A 27 19.51 -8.10 3.50
CA ASP A 27 19.92 -6.73 3.78
C ASP A 27 19.05 -6.02 4.85
N GLY A 28 18.10 -6.73 5.47
CA GLY A 28 17.24 -6.19 6.53
C GLY A 28 15.96 -5.51 6.03
N TRP A 29 15.74 -5.43 4.72
CA TRP A 29 14.51 -4.88 4.15
C TRP A 29 13.35 -5.89 4.23
N ILE A 30 12.16 -5.37 4.54
CA ILE A 30 10.91 -6.13 4.54
C ILE A 30 10.05 -5.62 3.40
N ARG A 31 9.69 -6.51 2.47
CA ARG A 31 8.74 -6.18 1.39
C ARG A 31 7.31 -6.17 1.95
N ILE A 32 6.63 -5.04 1.78
CA ILE A 32 5.22 -4.85 2.16
C ILE A 32 4.24 -5.00 0.98
N PHE A 33 4.76 -5.19 -0.22
CA PHE A 33 4.02 -5.52 -1.43
C PHE A 33 4.62 -6.80 -2.04
N ASP A 34 3.75 -7.75 -2.37
CA ASP A 34 4.14 -9.08 -2.86
C ASP A 34 4.33 -9.15 -4.38
N GLY A 35 4.03 -8.05 -5.10
CA GLY A 35 4.07 -7.98 -6.56
C GLY A 35 2.89 -8.67 -7.25
N LYS A 36 1.87 -9.13 -6.52
CA LYS A 36 0.80 -9.97 -7.05
C LYS A 36 -0.59 -9.52 -6.63
N THR A 37 -0.73 -9.06 -5.39
CA THR A 37 -2.02 -8.73 -4.79
C THR A 37 -1.93 -7.44 -3.98
N LEU A 38 -3.09 -6.83 -3.71
CA LEU A 38 -3.20 -5.77 -2.71
C LEU A 38 -3.37 -6.34 -1.29
N GLY A 39 -2.84 -7.54 -1.02
CA GLY A 39 -2.87 -8.15 0.31
C GLY A 39 -2.19 -7.25 1.34
N GLY A 40 -2.92 -6.88 2.40
CA GLY A 40 -2.43 -5.92 3.40
C GLY A 40 -2.54 -4.45 2.98
N TRP A 41 -3.22 -4.14 1.87
CA TRP A 41 -3.49 -2.79 1.42
C TRP A 41 -5.00 -2.54 1.33
N LYS A 42 -5.43 -1.30 1.62
CA LYS A 42 -6.84 -0.91 1.62
C LYS A 42 -7.01 0.47 1.00
N GLY A 43 -7.73 0.55 -0.12
CA GLY A 43 -8.12 1.81 -0.75
C GLY A 43 -9.22 2.52 0.04
N ASN A 44 -9.23 3.85 0.02
CA ASN A 44 -10.33 4.66 0.55
C ASN A 44 -11.28 5.16 -0.55
N ASP A 45 -12.52 5.50 -0.21
CA ASP A 45 -13.64 6.12 -0.98
C ASP A 45 -13.91 5.88 -2.49
N LYS A 46 -12.95 5.49 -3.33
CA LYS A 46 -13.09 5.29 -4.78
C LYS A 46 -12.66 3.88 -5.20
N PRO A 47 -13.59 2.91 -5.18
CA PRO A 47 -13.34 1.56 -5.70
C PRO A 47 -12.85 1.59 -7.16
N GLY A 48 -11.93 0.69 -7.50
CA GLY A 48 -11.37 0.58 -8.85
C GLY A 48 -10.14 1.44 -9.12
N THR A 49 -9.77 2.36 -8.22
CA THR A 49 -8.62 3.26 -8.41
C THR A 49 -7.26 2.52 -8.35
N PHE A 50 -7.19 1.45 -7.56
CA PHE A 50 -5.97 0.70 -7.32
C PHE A 50 -6.10 -0.73 -7.85
N ARG A 51 -5.10 -1.17 -8.60
CA ARG A 51 -4.98 -2.55 -9.08
C ARG A 51 -3.53 -3.00 -9.06
N VAL A 52 -3.31 -4.31 -9.14
CA VAL A 52 -1.98 -4.86 -9.42
C VAL A 52 -1.92 -5.22 -10.90
N GLU A 53 -0.89 -4.74 -11.58
CA GLU A 53 -0.62 -5.02 -12.99
C GLU A 53 0.89 -5.14 -13.20
N ASN A 54 1.34 -6.21 -13.87
CA ASN A 54 2.76 -6.44 -14.20
C ASN A 54 3.74 -6.27 -13.01
N GLY A 55 3.35 -6.72 -11.82
CA GLY A 55 4.20 -6.63 -10.63
C GLY A 55 4.19 -5.26 -9.94
N MET A 56 3.32 -4.34 -10.35
CA MET A 56 3.22 -2.97 -9.85
C MET A 56 1.85 -2.68 -9.27
N ILE A 57 1.79 -1.78 -8.29
CA ILE A 57 0.54 -1.12 -7.92
C ILE A 57 0.31 -0.01 -8.93
N VAL A 58 -0.76 -0.12 -9.73
CA VAL A 58 -1.17 0.93 -10.67
C VAL A 58 -2.29 1.74 -10.06
N VAL A 59 -2.13 3.06 -10.13
CA VAL A 59 -3.08 4.06 -9.63
C VAL A 59 -3.68 4.78 -10.82
N GLU A 60 -5.00 4.66 -11.00
CA GLU A 60 -5.70 5.26 -12.13
C GLU A 60 -7.14 5.59 -11.74
N GLY A 61 -7.54 6.85 -11.87
CA GLY A 61 -8.90 7.29 -11.59
C GLY A 61 -8.97 8.55 -10.73
N PRO A 62 -10.13 8.81 -10.09
CA PRO A 62 -10.29 9.96 -9.22
C PRO A 62 -9.38 9.86 -7.99
N ARG A 63 -9.11 11.00 -7.37
CA ARG A 63 -8.30 11.11 -6.15
C ARG A 63 -8.78 10.11 -5.07
N SER A 64 -7.86 9.29 -4.61
CA SER A 64 -8.04 8.24 -3.61
C SER A 64 -6.68 7.88 -3.01
N HIS A 65 -6.67 7.14 -1.90
CA HIS A 65 -5.47 6.78 -1.16
C HIS A 65 -5.48 5.30 -0.82
N LEU A 66 -4.31 4.67 -0.95
CA LEU A 66 -4.09 3.26 -0.63
C LEU A 66 -3.29 3.17 0.67
N PHE A 67 -3.92 2.65 1.73
CA PHE A 67 -3.31 2.53 3.05
C PHE A 67 -2.74 1.12 3.25
N TYR A 68 -1.53 1.03 3.78
CA TYR A 68 -1.04 -0.25 4.30
C TYR A 68 -1.74 -0.56 5.63
N VAL A 69 -2.42 -1.70 5.67
CA VAL A 69 -3.15 -2.25 6.84
C VAL A 69 -2.70 -3.68 7.16
N GLY A 70 -1.55 -4.07 6.61
CA GLY A 70 -1.01 -5.42 6.73
C GLY A 70 -0.36 -5.73 8.09
N PRO A 71 0.18 -6.95 8.23
CA PRO A 71 0.68 -7.45 9.52
C PRO A 71 2.06 -6.90 9.90
N VAL A 72 2.86 -6.38 8.95
CA VAL A 72 4.22 -5.92 9.24
C VAL A 72 4.16 -4.75 10.21
N MET A 73 4.82 -4.90 11.36
CA MET A 73 4.81 -3.92 12.46
C MET A 73 3.41 -3.49 12.90
N ASN A 74 2.40 -4.35 12.73
CA ASN A 74 0.99 -4.00 12.93
C ASN A 74 0.62 -2.67 12.23
N HIS A 75 1.10 -2.49 10.99
CA HIS A 75 0.93 -1.30 10.16
C HIS A 75 1.27 0.05 10.84
N ASN A 76 2.01 0.02 11.95
CA ASN A 76 2.35 1.19 12.74
C ASN A 76 3.87 1.32 12.88
N PHE A 77 4.46 2.05 11.93
CA PHE A 77 5.90 2.24 11.85
C PHE A 77 6.30 3.51 12.61
N LYS A 78 7.24 3.36 13.56
CA LYS A 78 7.81 4.50 14.32
C LYS A 78 9.09 5.03 13.68
N ASN A 79 10.12 4.19 13.59
CA ASN A 79 11.39 4.49 12.94
C ASN A 79 11.55 3.51 11.79
N PHE A 80 11.72 4.01 10.58
CA PHE A 80 11.84 3.17 9.39
C PHE A 80 12.58 3.91 8.28
N GLU A 81 13.09 3.13 7.33
CA GLU A 81 13.42 3.59 6.00
C GLU A 81 12.37 3.03 5.05
N PHE A 82 11.89 3.87 4.14
CA PHE A 82 10.91 3.48 3.13
C PHE A 82 11.50 3.71 1.75
N LYS A 83 11.36 2.69 0.90
CA LYS A 83 11.88 2.69 -0.46
C LYS A 83 10.81 2.14 -1.39
N ALA A 84 10.59 2.86 -2.48
CA ALA A 84 9.72 2.45 -3.58
C ALA A 84 10.31 2.97 -4.89
N ASP A 85 10.23 2.15 -5.93
CA ASP A 85 10.45 2.60 -7.30
C ASP A 85 9.12 3.13 -7.83
N VAL A 86 9.13 4.33 -8.39
CA VAL A 86 7.93 5.05 -8.81
C VAL A 86 8.09 5.49 -10.26
N MET A 87 7.07 5.21 -11.07
CA MET A 87 6.94 5.68 -12.44
C MET A 87 5.71 6.58 -12.54
N THR A 88 5.83 7.67 -13.29
CA THR A 88 4.74 8.60 -13.57
C THR A 88 4.49 8.67 -15.07
N MET A 89 3.24 8.92 -15.45
CA MET A 89 2.87 9.31 -16.82
C MET A 89 2.78 10.84 -16.92
N PRO A 90 2.88 11.44 -18.12
CA PRO A 90 2.67 12.87 -18.31
C PRO A 90 1.40 13.39 -17.62
N GLY A 91 1.56 14.41 -16.77
CA GLY A 91 0.48 15.02 -16.01
C GLY A 91 0.06 14.26 -14.74
N SER A 92 0.76 13.20 -14.34
CA SER A 92 0.45 12.46 -13.12
C SER A 92 0.70 13.29 -11.86
N ASN A 93 -0.17 13.14 -10.87
CA ASN A 93 -0.02 13.70 -9.53
C ASN A 93 -0.34 12.61 -8.50
N SER A 94 0.61 12.35 -7.61
CA SER A 94 0.48 11.38 -6.53
C SER A 94 1.35 11.80 -5.34
N GLY A 95 1.43 10.94 -4.33
CA GLY A 95 2.22 11.20 -3.14
C GLY A 95 2.49 9.92 -2.36
N MET A 96 3.68 9.85 -1.76
CA MET A 96 4.02 8.82 -0.80
C MET A 96 3.78 9.33 0.61
N TYR A 97 2.77 8.79 1.26
CA TYR A 97 2.38 9.20 2.60
C TYR A 97 3.00 8.32 3.67
N PHE A 98 3.29 8.90 4.83
CA PHE A 98 3.80 8.18 5.98
C PHE A 98 3.31 8.79 7.30
N HIS A 99 3.37 8.00 8.38
CA HIS A 99 2.76 8.32 9.69
C HIS A 99 1.25 8.66 9.60
N THR A 100 0.54 8.04 8.67
CA THR A 100 -0.90 8.24 8.45
C THR A 100 -1.75 7.37 9.38
N LYS A 101 -3.05 7.64 9.39
CA LYS A 101 -4.09 6.75 9.92
C LYS A 101 -5.11 6.48 8.83
N PHE A 102 -5.67 5.27 8.80
CA PHE A 102 -6.73 4.94 7.86
C PHE A 102 -7.92 5.90 8.01
N LEU A 103 -8.44 6.37 6.88
CA LEU A 103 -9.64 7.18 6.77
C LEU A 103 -10.50 6.64 5.64
N GLU A 104 -11.80 6.52 5.86
CA GLU A 104 -12.71 5.95 4.86
C GLU A 104 -12.89 6.85 3.63
N SER A 105 -12.76 8.17 3.79
CA SER A 105 -12.89 9.12 2.68
C SER A 105 -12.09 10.39 2.90
N GLY A 106 -11.85 11.12 1.80
CA GLY A 106 -11.17 12.41 1.81
C GLY A 106 -9.65 12.31 1.79
N TRP A 107 -9.00 13.41 2.19
CA TRP A 107 -7.55 13.55 2.26
C TRP A 107 -7.02 13.06 3.62
N PRO A 108 -5.83 12.41 3.67
CA PRO A 108 -5.16 12.07 4.92
C PRO A 108 -5.06 13.27 5.86
N SER A 109 -5.68 13.16 7.04
CA SER A 109 -5.65 14.21 8.07
C SER A 109 -4.49 14.06 9.07
N HIS A 110 -3.68 13.01 8.91
CA HIS A 110 -2.55 12.67 9.76
C HIS A 110 -1.37 12.28 8.89
N GLY A 111 -0.17 12.54 9.41
CA GLY A 111 1.08 12.17 8.76
C GLY A 111 1.60 13.25 7.83
N TYR A 112 2.46 12.82 6.91
CA TYR A 112 3.16 13.68 5.97
C TYR A 112 3.11 13.06 4.58
N GLU A 113 3.34 13.91 3.58
CA GLU A 113 3.37 13.53 2.17
C GLU A 113 4.71 13.92 1.56
N VAL A 114 5.34 12.96 0.89
CA VAL A 114 6.39 13.24 -0.09
C VAL A 114 5.74 13.27 -1.47
N GLN A 115 5.81 14.42 -2.12
CA GLN A 115 5.16 14.64 -3.41
C GLN A 115 5.73 13.72 -4.50
N VAL A 116 4.86 13.24 -5.40
CA VAL A 116 5.22 12.55 -6.65
C VAL A 116 4.56 13.31 -7.80
N ASN A 117 5.34 14.14 -8.47
CA ASN A 117 4.89 14.97 -9.59
C ASN A 117 6.10 15.49 -10.38
N ASN A 118 6.15 15.21 -11.67
CA ASN A 118 7.13 15.83 -12.59
C ASN A 118 6.47 16.92 -13.44
N THR A 119 5.46 16.57 -14.25
CA THR A 119 4.88 17.49 -15.27
C THR A 119 3.47 18.01 -14.94
N HIS A 120 2.84 17.59 -13.84
CA HIS A 120 1.54 18.12 -13.44
C HIS A 120 1.62 19.63 -13.08
N PRO A 121 0.56 20.44 -13.32
CA PRO A 121 0.56 21.89 -13.08
C PRO A 121 0.80 22.34 -11.63
N ASP A 122 0.69 21.43 -10.67
CA ASP A 122 1.06 21.72 -9.28
C ASP A 122 2.55 22.14 -9.22
N PRO A 123 2.87 23.31 -8.62
CA PRO A 123 4.23 23.79 -8.51
C PRO A 123 5.13 22.95 -7.59
N ARG A 124 4.55 22.06 -6.76
CA ARG A 124 5.30 21.14 -5.90
C ARG A 124 5.68 19.91 -6.69
N LYS A 125 6.99 19.66 -6.81
CA LYS A 125 7.58 18.57 -7.60
C LYS A 125 8.06 17.42 -6.72
N THR A 126 8.36 16.30 -7.38
CA THR A 126 8.83 15.07 -6.74
C THR A 126 9.92 15.34 -5.71
N GLY A 127 9.72 14.84 -4.49
CA GLY A 127 10.64 15.04 -3.36
C GLY A 127 10.30 16.22 -2.45
N SER A 128 9.30 17.04 -2.78
CA SER A 128 8.75 18.02 -1.84
C SER A 128 8.19 17.32 -0.61
N LEU A 129 8.46 17.86 0.58
CA LEU A 129 7.67 17.56 1.77
C LEU A 129 6.46 18.50 1.74
N TYR A 130 5.31 17.98 1.29
CA TYR A 130 4.19 18.80 0.83
C TYR A 130 3.76 19.84 1.86
N ALA A 131 3.70 21.11 1.45
CA ALA A 131 3.32 22.27 2.28
C ALA A 131 4.21 22.52 3.51
N ILE A 132 5.40 21.92 3.57
CA ILE A 132 6.40 22.15 4.61
C ILE A 132 7.71 22.64 3.99
N LYS A 133 8.20 21.91 2.98
CA LYS A 133 9.40 22.26 2.21
C LYS A 133 9.22 21.81 0.78
N ASP A 134 8.99 22.79 -0.09
CA ASP A 134 8.68 22.55 -1.48
C ASP A 134 9.95 22.47 -2.34
N VAL A 135 9.89 21.58 -3.34
CA VAL A 135 10.82 21.48 -4.45
C VAL A 135 10.05 21.91 -5.69
N HIS A 136 10.57 22.86 -6.47
CA HIS A 136 9.87 23.42 -7.62
C HIS A 136 10.42 22.93 -8.97
N GLU A 137 11.54 22.22 -8.95
CA GLU A 137 12.17 21.64 -10.12
C GLU A 137 11.94 20.13 -10.15
N ALA A 138 11.54 19.60 -11.30
CA ALA A 138 11.33 18.16 -11.45
C ALA A 138 12.68 17.44 -11.47
N ALA A 139 12.86 16.46 -10.59
CA ALA A 139 14.08 15.66 -10.52
C ALA A 139 14.24 14.67 -11.69
N ALA A 140 13.16 14.38 -12.40
CA ALA A 140 13.12 13.49 -13.55
C ALA A 140 12.09 13.96 -14.59
N ARG A 141 12.19 13.42 -15.80
CA ARG A 141 11.12 13.46 -16.80
C ARG A 141 10.17 12.27 -16.54
N ASP A 142 8.97 12.36 -17.09
CA ASP A 142 8.08 11.20 -17.22
C ASP A 142 8.59 10.26 -18.33
#